data_AF-A0A957JNH8-F1
#
_entry.id   AF-A0A957JNH8-F1
#
_cell.length_a   1.000
_cell.length_b   1.000
_cell.length_c   1.000
_cell.angle_alpha   90.00
_cell.angle_beta   90.00
_cell.angle_gamma   90.00
#
_symmetry.space_group_name_H-M   'P 1'
#
loop_
_entity.id
_entity.type
_entity.pdbx_description
1 polymer ?
#
loop_
_entity_poly.entity_id
_entity_poly.type
_entity_poly.pdbx_seq_one_letter_code
_entity_poly.pdbx_strand_id
1 'polypeptide(L)'
;LLWRWLWANGRSWRNYLWFFLPLTAQIGYSFIHGAWQSAPYFYELFGFGLLLLQVYWEIPLLGGLLGIGLLLILGRYRHHLGQLARWERPLRLALVALILLTTAYLWFIRPATGSVFIFDDPYSQSQVPWYDHENLLRIGWYLSPLGVWLGALGVALMMWRMERKTAVLLAICLLFSALYLWNIRSNPHQIYTMRRYLAATIPLLVVGTAVLLGWLAQQRGKLGLVVAAVLTLVWLAGLGWSARGFISQVDLAGLIPQMDALAAQLPADAVIIFNEQNPIGPGDTLGTPLRFLYQRDVIKLRDWAVVDEGELRKAVLGWLENGRSVVWIGDPAWLNAQGFTPTLSTLDLTTASLETVYDHKPQQVLPQEWHLPLAVLR
;
A
#
# COMPACT_ATOMS: atom_id res chain seq x y z
N LEU A 1 20.04 11.95 -20.34
CA LEU A 1 19.66 11.06 -21.47
C LEU A 1 18.81 11.77 -22.53
N LEU A 2 17.66 12.35 -22.16
CA LEU A 2 16.81 13.13 -23.07
C LEU A 2 17.56 14.31 -23.73
N TRP A 3 18.45 14.98 -22.99
CA TRP A 3 19.32 16.06 -23.49
C TRP A 3 20.21 15.62 -24.66
N ARG A 4 20.87 14.46 -24.55
CA ARG A 4 21.68 13.88 -25.64
C ARG A 4 20.83 13.48 -26.84
N TRP A 5 19.61 12.99 -26.62
CA TRP A 5 18.68 12.67 -27.70
C TRP A 5 18.17 13.92 -28.45
N LEU A 6 17.87 15.00 -27.73
CA LEU A 6 17.50 16.29 -28.33
C LEU A 6 18.66 16.87 -29.15
N TRP A 7 19.87 16.83 -28.60
CA TRP A 7 21.09 17.27 -29.27
C TRP A 7 21.39 16.44 -30.52
N ALA A 8 21.28 15.11 -30.44
CA ALA A 8 21.49 14.19 -31.56
C ALA A 8 20.46 14.33 -32.69
N ASN A 9 19.28 14.91 -32.40
CA ASN A 9 18.23 15.18 -33.39
C ASN A 9 18.20 16.64 -33.86
N GLY A 10 19.21 17.45 -33.53
CA GLY A 10 19.31 18.86 -33.95
C GLY A 10 18.21 19.75 -33.38
N ARG A 11 17.49 19.31 -32.35
CA ARG A 11 16.42 20.10 -31.73
C ARG A 11 17.01 21.01 -30.65
N SER A 12 16.67 22.30 -30.71
CA SER A 12 17.09 23.28 -29.71
C SER A 12 16.52 22.93 -28.34
N TRP A 13 17.40 22.72 -27.35
CA TRP A 13 17.04 22.44 -25.96
C TRP A 13 16.18 23.54 -25.33
N ARG A 14 16.28 24.78 -25.83
CA ARG A 14 15.50 25.93 -25.37
C ARG A 14 13.99 25.68 -25.48
N ASN A 15 13.54 24.97 -26.51
CA ASN A 15 12.13 24.66 -26.74
C ASN A 15 11.56 23.67 -25.71
N TYR A 16 12.41 23.07 -24.87
CA TYR A 16 12.05 22.10 -23.86
C TYR A 16 12.35 22.59 -22.43
N LEU A 17 12.79 23.85 -22.28
CA LEU A 17 13.06 24.43 -20.97
C LEU A 17 11.84 24.41 -20.06
N TRP A 18 10.65 24.60 -20.61
CA TRP A 18 9.38 24.51 -19.88
C TRP A 18 9.13 23.14 -19.25
N PHE A 19 9.74 22.06 -19.77
CA PHE A 19 9.66 20.72 -19.19
C PHE A 19 10.82 20.45 -18.24
N PHE A 20 12.04 20.81 -18.65
CA PHE A 20 13.24 20.52 -17.86
C PHE A 20 13.31 21.36 -16.58
N LEU A 21 12.97 22.65 -16.63
CA LEU A 21 13.04 23.52 -15.45
C LEU A 21 12.13 23.01 -14.31
N PRO A 22 10.83 22.73 -14.54
CA PRO A 22 9.98 22.18 -13.47
C PRO A 22 10.45 20.80 -13.01
N LEU A 23 10.88 19.92 -13.91
CA LEU A 23 11.36 18.59 -13.53
C LEU A 23 12.63 18.66 -12.66
N THR A 24 13.61 19.48 -13.06
CA THR A 24 14.83 19.69 -12.29
C THR A 24 14.54 20.38 -10.97
N ALA A 25 13.64 21.38 -10.95
CA ALA A 25 13.18 22.02 -9.72
C ALA A 25 12.48 21.01 -8.80
N GLN A 26 11.64 20.12 -9.34
CA GLN A 26 10.96 19.08 -8.57
C GLN A 26 11.96 18.09 -7.97
N ILE A 27 12.97 17.67 -8.75
CA ILE A 27 14.04 16.79 -8.27
C ILE A 27 14.82 17.48 -7.15
N GLY A 28 15.25 18.73 -7.37
CA GLY A 28 15.95 19.53 -6.37
C GLY A 28 15.13 19.73 -5.09
N TYR A 29 13.85 20.08 -5.23
CA TYR A 29 12.91 20.20 -4.12
C TYR A 29 12.77 18.88 -3.36
N SER A 30 12.65 17.76 -4.07
CA SER A 30 12.54 16.42 -3.45
C SER A 30 13.78 16.09 -2.63
N PHE A 31 14.99 16.45 -3.10
CA PHE A 31 16.22 16.28 -2.32
C PHE A 31 16.30 17.22 -1.12
N ILE A 32 15.93 18.49 -1.27
CA ILE A 32 15.94 19.48 -0.17
C ILE A 32 14.95 19.06 0.91
N HIS A 33 13.71 18.75 0.53
CA HIS A 33 12.70 18.23 1.45
C HIS A 33 13.17 16.92 2.11
N GLY A 34 13.75 16.02 1.29
CA GLY A 34 14.40 14.79 1.71
C GLY A 34 15.39 15.01 2.86
N ALA A 35 16.34 15.92 2.65
CA ALA A 35 17.44 16.18 3.56
C ALA A 35 17.06 17.01 4.80
N TRP A 36 16.04 17.86 4.73
CA TRP A 36 15.67 18.76 5.85
C TRP A 36 14.45 18.29 6.63
N GLN A 37 13.35 17.98 5.94
CA GLN A 37 12.08 17.71 6.59
C GLN A 37 11.87 16.23 6.88
N SER A 38 12.37 15.37 5.99
CA SER A 38 12.27 13.92 6.12
C SER A 38 13.63 13.26 6.35
N ALA A 39 14.59 13.98 6.94
CA ALA A 39 15.98 13.53 7.07
C ALA A 39 16.12 12.10 7.66
N PRO A 40 15.38 11.71 8.73
CA PRO A 40 15.45 10.34 9.25
C PRO A 40 14.97 9.31 8.23
N TYR A 41 13.84 9.57 7.56
CA TYR A 41 13.30 8.71 6.52
C TYR A 41 14.21 8.64 5.29
N PHE A 42 14.80 9.76 4.89
CA PHE A 42 15.73 9.83 3.76
C PHE A 42 17.02 9.06 4.09
N TYR A 43 17.52 9.15 5.32
CA TYR A 43 18.70 8.41 5.77
C TYR A 43 18.41 6.91 5.92
N GLU A 44 17.26 6.51 6.43
CA GLU A 44 16.89 5.08 6.48
C GLU A 44 16.71 4.50 5.07
N LEU A 45 15.99 5.21 4.20
CA LEU A 45 15.66 4.72 2.86
C LEU A 45 16.85 4.79 1.89
N PHE A 46 17.54 5.93 1.85
CA PHE A 46 18.65 6.17 0.94
C PHE A 46 20.00 6.01 1.61
N GLY A 47 20.16 6.22 2.92
CA GLY A 47 21.43 6.01 3.61
C GLY A 47 21.83 4.54 3.62
N PHE A 48 20.90 3.61 3.87
CA PHE A 48 21.20 2.17 3.67
C PHE A 48 21.54 1.87 2.21
N GLY A 49 20.80 2.47 1.26
CA GLY A 49 21.11 2.38 -0.16
C GLY A 49 22.50 2.95 -0.50
N LEU A 50 22.89 4.08 0.05
CA LEU A 50 24.17 4.76 -0.18
C LEU A 50 25.32 4.00 0.48
N LEU A 51 25.11 3.42 1.66
CA LEU A 51 26.04 2.49 2.30
C LEU A 51 26.22 1.23 1.45
N LEU A 52 25.13 0.64 0.97
CA LEU A 52 25.18 -0.45 -0.01
C LEU A 52 25.90 -0.02 -1.28
N LEU A 53 25.70 1.21 -1.76
CA LEU A 53 26.40 1.73 -2.92
C LEU A 53 27.87 2.03 -2.63
N GLN A 54 28.30 2.19 -1.38
CA GLN A 54 29.73 2.27 -1.05
C GLN A 54 30.38 0.88 -1.10
N VAL A 55 29.66 -0.15 -0.64
CA VAL A 55 30.12 -1.55 -0.65
C VAL A 55 30.04 -2.17 -2.05
N TYR A 56 28.97 -1.88 -2.77
CA TYR A 56 28.62 -2.44 -4.07
C TYR A 56 28.52 -1.36 -5.16
N TRP A 57 29.44 -0.38 -5.15
CA TRP A 57 29.47 0.72 -6.12
C TRP A 57 29.65 0.23 -7.57
N GLU A 58 30.18 -0.99 -7.74
CA GLU A 58 30.29 -1.65 -9.02
C GLU A 58 28.92 -1.95 -9.65
N ILE A 59 27.85 -2.16 -8.87
CA ILE A 59 26.51 -2.44 -9.41
C ILE A 59 25.93 -1.23 -10.17
N PRO A 60 25.80 -0.02 -9.58
CA PRO A 60 25.34 1.15 -10.33
C PRO A 60 26.35 1.57 -11.40
N LEU A 61 27.65 1.38 -11.20
CA LEU A 61 28.65 1.66 -12.23
C LEU A 61 28.43 0.75 -13.43
N LEU A 62 28.36 -0.58 -13.23
CA LEU A 62 28.11 -1.56 -14.28
C LEU A 62 26.76 -1.29 -14.93
N GLY A 63 25.71 -1.02 -14.16
CA GLY A 63 24.39 -0.65 -14.68
C GLY A 63 24.44 0.62 -15.55
N GLY A 64 25.18 1.65 -15.11
CA GLY A 64 25.40 2.88 -15.84
C GLY A 64 26.22 2.68 -17.11
N LEU A 65 27.32 1.92 -17.04
CA LEU A 65 28.17 1.57 -18.18
C LEU A 65 27.43 0.70 -19.19
N LEU A 66 26.67 -0.29 -18.75
CA LEU A 66 25.81 -1.12 -19.59
C LEU A 66 24.71 -0.27 -20.24
N GLY A 67 24.10 0.65 -19.50
CA GLY A 67 23.11 1.58 -20.03
C GLY A 67 23.70 2.51 -21.10
N ILE A 68 24.89 3.08 -20.84
CA ILE A 68 25.62 3.91 -21.81
C ILE A 68 26.02 3.07 -23.02
N GLY A 69 26.57 1.87 -22.81
CA GLY A 69 26.97 0.94 -23.87
C GLY A 69 25.78 0.56 -24.76
N LEU A 70 24.65 0.20 -24.16
CA LEU A 70 23.40 -0.07 -24.86
C LEU A 70 22.96 1.12 -25.71
N LEU A 71 23.02 2.34 -25.15
CA LEU A 71 22.66 3.55 -25.89
C LEU A 71 23.63 3.87 -27.03
N LEU A 72 24.93 3.64 -26.85
CA LEU A 72 25.94 3.80 -27.89
C LEU A 72 25.73 2.78 -29.01
N ILE A 73 25.42 1.53 -28.67
CA ILE A 73 25.06 0.48 -29.62
C ILE A 73 23.78 0.86 -30.37
N LEU A 74 22.71 1.23 -29.67
CA LEU A 74 21.46 1.68 -30.27
C LEU A 74 21.65 2.90 -31.18
N GLY A 75 22.52 3.84 -30.78
CA GLY A 75 22.89 5.00 -31.59
C GLY A 75 23.69 4.63 -32.84
N ARG A 76 24.74 3.81 -32.68
CA ARG A 76 25.64 3.36 -33.76
C ARG A 76 24.92 2.52 -34.81
N TYR A 77 23.99 1.68 -34.37
CA TYR A 77 23.24 0.75 -35.21
C TYR A 77 21.82 1.23 -35.52
N ARG A 78 21.48 2.50 -35.26
CA ARG A 78 20.13 3.05 -35.49
C ARG A 78 19.57 2.79 -36.89
N HIS A 79 20.44 2.78 -37.90
CA HIS A 79 20.07 2.50 -39.29
C HIS A 79 19.78 1.01 -39.54
N HIS A 80 20.46 0.11 -38.81
CA HIS A 80 20.18 -1.33 -38.82
C HIS A 80 18.98 -1.70 -37.94
N LEU A 81 18.58 -0.86 -36.98
CA LEU A 81 17.31 -1.06 -36.26
C LEU A 81 16.10 -1.04 -37.20
N GLY A 82 16.21 -0.39 -38.36
CA GLY A 82 15.20 -0.51 -39.43
C GLY A 82 15.02 -1.95 -39.94
N GLN A 83 16.10 -2.75 -39.94
CA GLN A 83 16.05 -4.17 -40.29
C GLN A 83 15.39 -5.03 -39.19
N LEU A 84 15.24 -4.51 -37.97
CA LEU A 84 14.45 -5.16 -36.91
C LEU A 84 12.93 -5.05 -37.14
N ALA A 85 12.49 -4.20 -38.08
CA ALA A 85 11.08 -4.14 -38.46
C ALA A 85 10.55 -5.51 -38.94
N ARG A 86 11.41 -6.35 -39.56
CA ARG A 86 11.04 -7.74 -39.92
C ARG A 86 10.72 -8.62 -38.71
N TRP A 87 11.34 -8.31 -37.57
CA TRP A 87 11.13 -9.01 -36.30
C TRP A 87 10.04 -8.37 -35.44
N GLU A 88 9.45 -7.25 -35.87
CA GLU A 88 8.44 -6.54 -35.09
C GLU A 88 7.21 -7.41 -34.82
N ARG A 89 6.67 -8.06 -35.87
CA ARG A 89 5.52 -8.96 -35.72
C ARG A 89 5.80 -10.16 -34.81
N PRO A 90 6.87 -10.97 -35.03
CA PRO A 90 7.16 -12.09 -34.14
C PRO A 90 7.48 -11.64 -32.72
N LEU A 91 8.14 -10.49 -32.52
CA LEU A 91 8.38 -9.94 -31.19
C LEU A 91 7.07 -9.55 -30.49
N ARG A 92 6.15 -8.88 -31.20
CA ARG A 92 4.82 -8.55 -30.64
C ARG A 92 4.03 -9.82 -30.31
N LEU A 93 4.07 -10.85 -31.16
CA LEU A 93 3.45 -12.15 -30.86
C LEU A 93 4.07 -12.80 -29.63
N ALA A 94 5.40 -12.79 -29.51
CA ALA A 94 6.10 -13.32 -28.35
C ALA A 94 5.71 -12.57 -27.06
N LEU A 95 5.61 -11.24 -27.11
CA LEU A 95 5.17 -10.42 -25.97
C LEU A 95 3.70 -10.67 -25.60
N VAL A 96 2.81 -10.81 -26.59
CA VAL A 96 1.42 -11.19 -26.38
C VAL A 96 1.33 -12.58 -25.72
N ALA A 97 2.03 -13.56 -26.27
CA ALA A 97 2.08 -14.91 -25.71
C ALA A 97 2.64 -14.88 -24.28
N LEU A 98 3.70 -14.12 -24.03
CA LEU A 98 4.26 -13.95 -22.69
C LEU A 98 3.23 -13.37 -21.72
N ILE A 99 2.53 -12.28 -22.07
CA ILE A 99 1.49 -11.68 -21.21
C ILE A 99 0.40 -12.71 -20.88
N LEU A 100 -0.11 -13.44 -21.87
CA LEU A 100 -1.19 -14.41 -21.67
C LEU A 100 -0.73 -15.63 -20.87
N LEU A 101 0.44 -16.17 -21.17
CA LEU A 101 1.02 -17.31 -20.45
C LEU A 101 1.36 -16.93 -19.00
N THR A 102 1.94 -15.75 -18.77
CA THR A 102 2.20 -15.24 -17.42
C THR A 102 0.89 -15.02 -16.67
N THR A 103 -0.13 -14.45 -17.30
CA THR A 103 -1.45 -14.28 -16.67
C THR A 103 -2.06 -15.64 -16.29
N ALA A 104 -2.04 -16.62 -17.19
CA ALA A 104 -2.53 -17.97 -16.91
C ALA A 104 -1.73 -18.68 -15.81
N TYR A 105 -0.40 -18.56 -15.82
CA TYR A 105 0.47 -19.08 -14.78
C TYR A 105 0.14 -18.45 -13.42
N LEU A 106 0.05 -17.11 -13.35
CA LEU A 106 -0.24 -16.37 -12.11
C LEU A 106 -1.67 -16.60 -11.59
N TRP A 107 -2.61 -16.96 -12.47
CA TRP A 107 -4.00 -17.20 -12.09
C TRP A 107 -4.26 -18.65 -11.66
N PHE A 108 -3.70 -19.63 -12.37
CA PHE A 108 -4.02 -21.06 -12.14
C PHE A 108 -2.90 -21.85 -11.47
N ILE A 109 -1.66 -21.64 -11.89
CA ILE A 109 -0.54 -22.52 -11.50
C ILE A 109 0.09 -22.00 -10.21
N ARG A 110 0.51 -20.75 -10.19
CA ARG A 110 1.24 -20.16 -9.07
C ARG A 110 0.46 -20.19 -7.76
N PRO A 111 -0.85 -19.93 -7.71
CA PRO A 111 -1.62 -20.07 -6.48
C PRO A 111 -1.69 -21.52 -5.98
N ALA A 112 -1.74 -22.50 -6.89
CA ALA A 112 -1.84 -23.91 -6.55
C ALA A 112 -0.50 -24.53 -6.13
N THR A 113 0.63 -24.02 -6.64
CA THR A 113 1.97 -24.55 -6.34
C THR A 113 2.75 -23.71 -5.33
N GLY A 114 2.29 -22.49 -5.06
CA GLY A 114 2.93 -21.57 -4.13
C GLY A 114 2.66 -21.94 -2.68
N SER A 115 3.51 -21.43 -1.78
CA SER A 115 3.32 -21.56 -0.34
C SER A 115 3.20 -20.20 0.32
N VAL A 116 2.50 -20.17 1.45
CA VAL A 116 2.46 -19.02 2.35
C VAL A 116 3.82 -18.91 3.04
N PHE A 117 4.42 -17.73 2.98
CA PHE A 117 5.64 -17.42 3.73
C PHE A 117 5.25 -16.66 5.00
N ILE A 118 5.64 -17.16 6.18
CA ILE A 118 5.39 -16.49 7.45
C ILE A 118 6.68 -15.80 7.87
N PHE A 119 6.59 -14.52 8.24
CA PHE A 119 7.71 -13.78 8.80
C PHE A 119 7.29 -13.09 10.09
N ASP A 120 8.26 -12.89 10.98
CA ASP A 120 8.08 -12.10 12.19
C ASP A 120 8.16 -10.63 11.83
N ASP A 121 7.05 -9.90 11.94
CA ASP A 121 7.03 -8.46 11.69
C ASP A 121 7.64 -7.74 12.91
N PRO A 122 8.80 -7.08 12.76
CA PRO A 122 9.46 -6.39 13.88
C PRO A 122 8.61 -5.23 14.40
N TYR A 123 7.68 -4.70 13.59
CA TYR A 123 6.77 -3.67 14.04
C TYR A 123 5.67 -4.29 14.89
N SER A 124 4.86 -5.20 14.36
CA SER A 124 3.71 -5.78 15.09
C SER A 124 4.07 -6.80 16.17
N GLN A 125 5.35 -7.21 16.27
CA GLN A 125 5.82 -8.30 17.14
C GLN A 125 5.00 -9.58 16.96
N SER A 126 4.46 -9.78 15.75
CA SER A 126 3.56 -10.87 15.42
C SER A 126 3.95 -11.50 14.10
N GLN A 127 3.58 -12.77 13.95
CA GLN A 127 3.78 -13.50 12.71
C GLN A 127 2.75 -13.07 11.67
N VAL A 128 3.21 -12.62 10.52
CA VAL A 128 2.32 -12.13 9.46
C VAL A 128 2.54 -12.93 8.17
N PRO A 129 1.47 -13.49 7.57
CA PRO A 129 1.60 -14.31 6.37
C PRO A 129 1.71 -13.48 5.08
N TRP A 130 2.66 -13.84 4.21
CA TRP A 130 2.81 -13.34 2.85
C TRP A 130 2.23 -14.32 1.84
N TYR A 131 1.32 -13.79 1.02
CA TYR A 131 0.59 -14.54 -0.01
C TYR A 131 0.93 -14.05 -1.41
N ASP A 132 2.21 -13.76 -1.65
CA ASP A 132 2.65 -13.25 -2.94
C ASP A 132 2.25 -14.15 -4.12
N HIS A 133 2.16 -15.47 -3.87
CA HIS A 133 1.74 -16.46 -4.86
C HIS A 133 0.31 -16.28 -5.38
N GLU A 134 -0.53 -15.52 -4.67
CA GLU A 134 -1.94 -15.28 -4.99
C GLU A 134 -2.22 -13.86 -5.50
N ASN A 135 -1.19 -13.04 -5.74
CA ASN A 135 -1.35 -11.61 -6.01
C ASN A 135 -2.33 -11.29 -7.15
N LEU A 136 -2.34 -12.07 -8.24
CA LEU A 136 -3.28 -11.87 -9.34
C LEU A 136 -4.73 -12.28 -8.97
N LEU A 137 -4.91 -13.36 -8.20
CA LEU A 137 -6.22 -13.77 -7.70
C LEU A 137 -6.82 -12.71 -6.78
N ARG A 138 -5.99 -12.11 -5.93
CA ARG A 138 -6.39 -11.04 -5.01
C ARG A 138 -6.85 -9.79 -5.76
N ILE A 139 -6.21 -9.44 -6.88
CA ILE A 139 -6.72 -8.38 -7.77
C ILE A 139 -8.10 -8.77 -8.32
N GLY A 140 -8.33 -10.05 -8.59
CA GLY A 140 -9.63 -10.60 -8.96
C GLY A 140 -10.74 -10.35 -7.92
N TRP A 141 -10.41 -10.17 -6.64
CA TRP A 141 -11.40 -9.77 -5.63
C TRP A 141 -11.95 -8.37 -5.86
N TYR A 142 -11.20 -7.49 -6.53
CA TYR A 142 -11.57 -6.09 -6.75
C TYR A 142 -11.96 -5.79 -8.19
N LEU A 143 -11.38 -6.50 -9.17
CA LEU A 143 -11.73 -6.36 -10.58
C LEU A 143 -12.71 -7.41 -11.11
N SER A 144 -13.05 -8.41 -10.29
CA SER A 144 -13.69 -9.68 -10.69
C SER A 144 -12.77 -10.55 -11.58
N PRO A 145 -12.96 -11.89 -11.58
CA PRO A 145 -12.25 -12.78 -12.49
C PRO A 145 -12.40 -12.36 -13.96
N LEU A 146 -13.62 -11.96 -14.36
CA LEU A 146 -13.87 -11.50 -15.72
C LEU A 146 -13.07 -10.23 -16.04
N GLY A 147 -13.02 -9.26 -15.12
CA GLY A 147 -12.26 -8.02 -15.33
C GLY A 147 -10.77 -8.24 -15.47
N VAL A 148 -10.20 -9.20 -14.74
CA VAL A 148 -8.78 -9.56 -14.87
C VAL A 148 -8.49 -10.14 -16.26
N TRP A 149 -9.33 -11.06 -16.76
CA TRP A 149 -9.13 -11.66 -18.08
C TRP A 149 -9.40 -10.69 -19.23
N LEU A 150 -10.45 -9.88 -19.15
CA LEU A 150 -10.70 -8.80 -20.11
C LEU A 150 -9.53 -7.81 -20.12
N GLY A 151 -8.98 -7.49 -18.94
CA GLY A 151 -7.84 -6.61 -18.79
C GLY A 151 -6.59 -7.19 -19.43
N ALA A 152 -6.25 -8.45 -19.14
CA ALA A 152 -5.10 -9.13 -19.71
C ALA A 152 -5.19 -9.25 -21.25
N LEU A 153 -6.35 -9.62 -21.78
CA LEU A 153 -6.62 -9.67 -23.21
C LEU A 153 -6.52 -8.28 -23.86
N GLY A 154 -7.00 -7.25 -23.16
CA GLY A 154 -6.89 -5.87 -23.58
C GLY A 154 -5.45 -5.36 -23.61
N VAL A 155 -4.65 -5.69 -22.60
CA VAL A 155 -3.21 -5.38 -22.57
C VAL A 155 -2.47 -6.12 -23.67
N ALA A 156 -2.81 -7.38 -23.94
CA ALA A 156 -2.29 -8.12 -25.09
C ALA A 156 -2.67 -7.45 -26.42
N LEU A 157 -3.91 -6.97 -26.57
CA LEU A 157 -4.33 -6.20 -27.75
C LEU A 157 -3.56 -4.87 -27.88
N MET A 158 -3.35 -4.15 -26.78
CA MET A 158 -2.53 -2.94 -26.74
C MET A 158 -1.07 -3.23 -27.13
N MET A 159 -0.52 -4.37 -26.71
CA MET A 159 0.82 -4.81 -27.09
C MET A 159 0.90 -5.16 -28.59
N TRP A 160 -0.11 -5.87 -29.11
CA TRP A 160 -0.22 -6.16 -30.53
C TRP A 160 -0.31 -4.90 -31.39
N ARG A 161 -1.02 -3.88 -30.90
CA ARG A 161 -1.23 -2.57 -31.55
C ARG A 161 -0.29 -1.48 -31.04
N MET A 162 0.80 -1.87 -30.39
CA MET A 162 1.70 -0.90 -29.75
C MET A 162 2.26 0.09 -30.77
N GLU A 163 2.26 1.37 -30.38
CA GLU A 163 2.89 2.44 -31.13
C GLU A 163 4.08 2.99 -30.34
N ARG A 164 5.01 3.68 -31.01
CA ARG A 164 6.19 4.28 -30.36
C ARG A 164 5.80 5.22 -29.21
N LYS A 165 4.67 5.94 -29.35
CA LYS A 165 4.16 6.89 -28.36
C LYS A 165 3.59 6.20 -27.11
N THR A 166 3.09 4.97 -27.23
CA THR A 166 2.50 4.20 -26.11
C THR A 166 3.45 3.17 -25.52
N ALA A 167 4.53 2.82 -26.22
CA ALA A 167 5.48 1.80 -25.82
C ALA A 167 6.11 2.07 -24.45
N VAL A 168 6.52 3.32 -24.16
CA VAL A 168 7.13 3.67 -22.87
C VAL A 168 6.14 3.52 -21.73
N LEU A 169 4.90 4.00 -21.92
CA LEU A 169 3.85 3.88 -20.92
C LEU A 169 3.54 2.40 -20.63
N LEU A 170 3.34 1.59 -21.67
CA LEU A 170 3.10 0.16 -21.54
C LEU A 170 4.27 -0.56 -20.84
N ALA A 171 5.51 -0.24 -21.21
CA ALA A 171 6.69 -0.83 -20.58
C ALA A 171 6.77 -0.50 -19.09
N ILE A 172 6.51 0.75 -18.70
CA ILE A 172 6.50 1.16 -17.29
C ILE A 172 5.39 0.44 -16.52
N CYS A 173 4.15 0.46 -17.04
CA CYS A 173 3.01 -0.19 -16.38
C CYS A 173 3.21 -1.70 -16.27
N LEU A 174 3.74 -2.36 -17.31
CA LEU A 174 4.03 -3.79 -17.31
C LEU A 174 5.17 -4.14 -16.35
N LEU A 175 6.22 -3.31 -16.28
CA LEU A 175 7.32 -3.50 -15.33
C LEU A 175 6.81 -3.45 -13.88
N PHE A 176 6.07 -2.40 -13.52
CA PHE A 176 5.49 -2.30 -12.17
C PHE A 176 4.48 -3.41 -11.90
N SER A 177 3.66 -3.78 -12.90
CA SER A 177 2.74 -4.90 -12.77
C SER A 177 3.48 -6.21 -12.53
N ALA A 178 4.56 -6.49 -13.26
CA ALA A 178 5.37 -7.68 -13.07
C ALA A 178 5.99 -7.73 -11.67
N LEU A 179 6.54 -6.60 -11.20
CA LEU A 179 7.12 -6.50 -9.86
C LEU A 179 6.06 -6.75 -8.78
N TYR A 180 4.94 -6.02 -8.82
CA TYR A 180 3.89 -6.15 -7.80
C TYR A 180 3.20 -7.50 -7.83
N LEU A 181 2.98 -8.09 -9.01
CA LEU A 181 2.40 -9.42 -9.12
C LEU A 181 3.35 -10.50 -8.64
N TRP A 182 4.66 -10.35 -8.86
CA TRP A 182 5.66 -11.33 -8.43
C TRP A 182 5.94 -11.24 -6.93
N ASN A 183 6.26 -10.06 -6.42
CA ASN A 183 6.53 -9.87 -4.99
C ASN A 183 6.16 -8.45 -4.59
N ILE A 184 5.11 -8.33 -3.77
CA ILE A 184 4.58 -7.02 -3.42
C ILE A 184 5.39 -6.31 -2.34
N ARG A 185 6.22 -7.01 -1.55
CA ARG A 185 7.00 -6.47 -0.41
C ARG A 185 6.23 -5.45 0.44
N SER A 186 5.02 -5.81 0.85
CA SER A 186 4.14 -4.97 1.65
C SER A 186 3.71 -5.69 2.91
N ASN A 187 3.30 -4.93 3.92
CA ASN A 187 2.47 -5.50 4.98
C ASN A 187 1.24 -6.16 4.30
N PRO A 188 0.92 -7.42 4.67
CA PRO A 188 -0.07 -8.23 3.97
C PRO A 188 -1.52 -7.85 4.28
N HIS A 189 -1.77 -6.91 5.20
CA HIS A 189 -3.11 -6.33 5.34
C HIS A 189 -3.58 -5.81 3.98
N GLN A 190 -4.83 -6.13 3.64
CA GLN A 190 -5.33 -5.95 2.28
C GLN A 190 -5.25 -4.49 1.83
N ILE A 191 -5.54 -3.53 2.71
CA ILE A 191 -5.48 -2.10 2.38
C ILE A 191 -4.07 -1.67 1.92
N TYR A 192 -3.03 -2.19 2.57
CA TYR A 192 -1.63 -1.86 2.24
C TYR A 192 -1.14 -2.57 0.98
N THR A 193 -1.65 -3.77 0.73
CA THR A 193 -1.38 -4.53 -0.49
C THR A 193 -2.07 -3.88 -1.69
N MET A 194 -3.38 -3.59 -1.57
CA MET A 194 -4.19 -3.07 -2.67
C MET A 194 -3.77 -1.68 -3.15
N ARG A 195 -3.33 -0.79 -2.25
CA ARG A 195 -2.82 0.53 -2.65
C ARG A 195 -1.65 0.47 -3.64
N ARG A 196 -0.84 -0.60 -3.62
CA ARG A 196 0.27 -0.78 -4.57
C ARG A 196 -0.23 -1.18 -5.95
N TYR A 197 -1.23 -2.07 -6.03
CA TYR A 197 -1.88 -2.42 -7.29
C TYR A 197 -2.63 -1.26 -7.92
N LEU A 198 -3.23 -0.38 -7.11
CA LEU A 198 -3.93 0.82 -7.56
C LEU A 198 -3.03 1.79 -8.35
N ALA A 199 -1.72 1.79 -8.10
CA ALA A 199 -0.80 2.72 -8.76
C ALA A 199 -0.50 2.36 -10.22
N ALA A 200 -0.50 1.07 -10.57
CA ALA A 200 -0.06 0.62 -11.90
C ALA A 200 -0.89 -0.54 -12.46
N THR A 201 -0.98 -1.66 -11.73
CA THR A 201 -1.57 -2.91 -12.24
C THR A 201 -3.06 -2.79 -12.51
N ILE A 202 -3.83 -2.26 -11.55
CA ILE A 202 -5.28 -2.11 -11.69
C ILE A 202 -5.61 -1.09 -12.80
N PRO A 203 -5.02 0.11 -12.85
CA PRO A 203 -5.24 1.03 -13.96
C PRO A 203 -4.91 0.42 -15.32
N LEU A 204 -3.81 -0.32 -15.43
CA LEU A 204 -3.43 -0.99 -16.69
C LEU A 204 -4.49 -2.00 -17.12
N LEU A 205 -4.99 -2.83 -16.20
CA LEU A 205 -6.05 -3.81 -16.49
C LEU A 205 -7.37 -3.13 -16.85
N VAL A 206 -7.78 -2.08 -16.14
CA VAL A 206 -9.02 -1.33 -16.43
C VAL A 206 -8.95 -0.67 -17.80
N VAL A 207 -7.83 -0.01 -18.14
CA VAL A 207 -7.61 0.57 -19.46
C VAL A 207 -7.57 -0.51 -20.54
N GLY A 208 -6.90 -1.64 -20.27
CA GLY A 208 -6.90 -2.80 -21.15
C GLY A 208 -8.32 -3.28 -21.45
N THR A 209 -9.13 -3.49 -20.41
CA THR A 209 -10.54 -3.89 -20.54
C THR A 209 -11.32 -2.90 -21.41
N ALA A 210 -11.17 -1.59 -21.16
CA ALA A 210 -11.84 -0.56 -21.96
C ALA A 210 -11.41 -0.60 -23.44
N VAL A 211 -10.12 -0.76 -23.73
CA VAL A 211 -9.58 -0.88 -25.09
C VAL A 211 -10.14 -2.12 -25.79
N LEU A 212 -10.19 -3.27 -25.10
CA LEU A 212 -10.72 -4.51 -25.65
C LEU A 212 -12.21 -4.38 -25.99
N LEU A 213 -13.02 -3.89 -25.05
CA LEU A 213 -14.46 -3.74 -25.22
C LEU A 213 -14.79 -2.72 -26.30
N GLY A 214 -14.07 -1.59 -26.33
CA GLY A 214 -14.19 -0.59 -27.40
C GLY A 214 -13.80 -1.14 -28.76
N TRP A 215 -12.74 -1.95 -28.83
CA TRP A 215 -12.37 -2.65 -30.07
C TRP A 215 -13.45 -3.63 -30.51
N LEU A 216 -13.96 -4.47 -29.61
CA LEU A 216 -15.03 -5.44 -29.88
C LEU A 216 -16.31 -4.75 -30.37
N ALA A 217 -16.69 -3.62 -29.76
CA ALA A 217 -17.87 -2.85 -30.16
C ALA A 217 -17.79 -2.32 -31.60
N GLN A 218 -16.57 -2.05 -32.08
CA GLN A 218 -16.32 -1.61 -33.46
C GLN A 218 -16.21 -2.77 -34.45
N GLN A 219 -15.99 -4.01 -33.97
CA GLN A 219 -15.94 -5.19 -34.84
C GLN A 219 -17.33 -5.73 -35.13
N ARG A 220 -17.57 -6.21 -36.36
CA ARG A 220 -18.79 -6.97 -36.73
C ARG A 220 -20.12 -6.22 -36.48
N GLY A 221 -20.10 -4.89 -36.50
CA GLY A 221 -21.30 -4.04 -36.43
C GLY A 221 -22.10 -4.24 -35.13
N LYS A 222 -23.43 -4.41 -35.25
CA LYS A 222 -24.34 -4.54 -34.09
C LYS A 222 -23.98 -5.70 -33.16
N LEU A 223 -23.48 -6.82 -33.70
CA LEU A 223 -23.15 -7.99 -32.90
C LEU A 223 -22.00 -7.69 -31.93
N GLY A 224 -20.93 -7.03 -32.41
CA GLY A 224 -19.80 -6.65 -31.54
C GLY A 224 -20.20 -5.67 -30.46
N LEU A 225 -21.09 -4.71 -30.79
CA LEU A 225 -21.66 -3.79 -29.81
C LEU A 225 -22.43 -4.53 -28.72
N VAL A 226 -23.29 -5.49 -29.09
CA VAL A 226 -24.06 -6.30 -28.12
C VAL A 226 -23.11 -7.11 -27.24
N VAL A 227 -22.11 -7.78 -27.80
CA VAL A 227 -21.13 -8.55 -27.03
C VAL A 227 -20.37 -7.65 -26.05
N ALA A 228 -19.87 -6.51 -26.51
CA ALA A 228 -19.17 -5.55 -25.66
C ALA A 228 -20.08 -5.01 -24.54
N ALA A 229 -21.34 -4.69 -24.85
CA ALA A 229 -22.31 -4.22 -23.86
C ALA A 229 -22.61 -5.29 -22.81
N VAL A 230 -22.85 -6.54 -23.21
CA VAL A 230 -23.09 -7.66 -22.30
C VAL A 230 -21.87 -7.89 -21.40
N LEU A 231 -20.67 -7.97 -21.97
CA LEU A 231 -19.44 -8.15 -21.17
C LEU A 231 -19.23 -6.99 -20.19
N THR A 232 -19.51 -5.76 -20.60
CA THR A 232 -19.45 -4.57 -19.73
C THR A 232 -20.44 -4.71 -18.58
N LEU A 233 -21.71 -5.03 -18.86
CA LEU A 233 -22.75 -5.19 -17.85
C LEU A 233 -22.42 -6.31 -16.87
N VAL A 234 -21.98 -7.48 -17.35
CA VAL A 234 -21.58 -8.60 -16.49
C VAL A 234 -20.38 -8.22 -15.63
N TRP A 235 -19.39 -7.53 -16.19
CA TRP A 235 -18.23 -7.06 -15.44
C TRP A 235 -18.63 -6.08 -14.33
N LEU A 236 -19.38 -5.03 -14.67
CA LEU A 236 -19.84 -4.01 -13.72
C LEU A 236 -20.77 -4.60 -12.64
N ALA A 237 -21.67 -5.51 -13.02
CA ALA A 237 -22.51 -6.23 -12.07
C ALA A 237 -21.65 -7.09 -11.12
N GLY A 238 -20.62 -7.75 -11.65
CA GLY A 238 -19.63 -8.48 -10.85
C GLY A 238 -18.88 -7.57 -9.87
N LEU A 239 -18.51 -6.36 -10.27
CA LEU A 239 -17.91 -5.36 -9.38
C LEU A 239 -18.88 -4.94 -8.28
N GLY A 240 -20.11 -4.59 -8.63
CA GLY A 240 -21.15 -4.20 -7.67
C GLY A 240 -21.45 -5.31 -6.66
N TRP A 241 -21.60 -6.55 -7.13
CA TRP A 241 -21.77 -7.72 -6.28
C TRP A 241 -20.59 -7.91 -5.34
N SER A 242 -19.37 -7.80 -5.88
CA SER A 242 -18.14 -7.95 -5.12
C SER A 242 -17.97 -6.84 -4.08
N ALA A 243 -18.46 -5.63 -4.34
CA ALA A 243 -18.34 -4.47 -3.46
C ALA A 243 -19.40 -4.43 -2.34
N ARG A 244 -20.42 -5.31 -2.37
CA ARG A 244 -21.56 -5.27 -1.44
C ARG A 244 -21.18 -5.20 0.04
N GLY A 245 -20.10 -5.88 0.44
CA GLY A 245 -19.62 -5.92 1.82
C GLY A 245 -18.93 -4.64 2.28
N PHE A 246 -18.48 -3.78 1.36
CA PHE A 246 -17.77 -2.53 1.69
C PHE A 246 -18.67 -1.30 1.60
N ILE A 247 -19.70 -1.31 0.77
CA ILE A 247 -20.49 -0.09 0.49
C ILE A 247 -21.34 0.34 1.70
N SER A 248 -21.91 -0.61 2.43
CA SER A 248 -22.81 -0.33 3.56
C SER A 248 -22.13 -0.40 4.93
N GLN A 249 -20.84 -0.70 4.95
CA GLN A 249 -20.13 -1.07 6.17
C GLN A 249 -19.40 0.13 6.75
N VAL A 250 -19.62 0.38 8.04
CA VAL A 250 -18.96 1.43 8.81
C VAL A 250 -18.15 0.75 9.92
N ASP A 251 -16.83 0.82 9.83
CA ASP A 251 -15.96 0.32 10.89
C ASP A 251 -16.19 1.11 12.18
N LEU A 252 -16.23 0.38 13.30
CA LEU A 252 -16.43 0.92 14.64
C LEU A 252 -17.78 1.63 14.82
N ALA A 253 -18.80 1.17 14.10
CA ALA A 253 -20.17 1.66 14.26
C ALA A 253 -20.60 1.57 15.73
N GLY A 254 -21.20 2.66 16.24
CA GLY A 254 -21.65 2.76 17.62
C GLY A 254 -20.57 3.15 18.64
N LEU A 255 -19.31 3.35 18.22
CA LEU A 255 -18.24 3.74 19.15
C LEU A 255 -18.43 5.15 19.72
N ILE A 256 -18.91 6.12 18.92
CA ILE A 256 -19.05 7.52 19.36
C ILE A 256 -19.91 7.68 20.63
N PRO A 257 -21.14 7.14 20.72
CA PRO A 257 -21.93 7.23 21.95
C PRO A 257 -21.26 6.57 23.17
N GLN A 258 -20.49 5.50 22.96
CA GLN A 258 -19.75 4.84 24.03
C GLN A 258 -18.56 5.70 24.48
N MET A 259 -17.92 6.42 23.57
CA MET A 259 -16.88 7.40 23.88
C MET A 259 -17.44 8.61 24.64
N ASP A 260 -18.64 9.08 24.28
CA ASP A 260 -19.33 10.15 25.03
C ASP A 260 -19.60 9.70 26.48
N ALA A 261 -20.11 8.48 26.66
CA ALA A 261 -20.38 7.90 27.97
C ALA A 261 -19.10 7.71 28.79
N LEU A 262 -18.04 7.19 28.17
CA LEU A 262 -16.73 7.05 28.81
C LEU A 262 -16.18 8.41 29.23
N ALA A 263 -16.15 9.39 28.32
CA ALA A 263 -15.61 10.71 28.61
C ALA A 263 -16.36 11.41 29.75
N ALA A 264 -17.67 11.19 29.89
CA ALA A 264 -18.48 11.71 30.99
C ALA A 264 -18.19 11.05 32.35
N GLN A 265 -17.73 9.79 32.36
CA GLN A 265 -17.37 9.06 33.59
C GLN A 265 -15.95 9.38 34.06
N LEU A 266 -15.06 9.74 33.14
CA LEU A 266 -13.67 10.07 33.46
C LEU A 266 -13.57 11.47 34.11
N PRO A 267 -12.75 11.64 35.16
CA PRO A 267 -12.52 12.95 35.76
C PRO A 267 -11.98 13.95 34.73
N ALA A 268 -12.43 15.21 34.81
CA ALA A 268 -12.21 16.17 33.73
C ALA A 268 -10.73 16.53 33.50
N ASP A 269 -9.96 16.50 34.58
CA ASP A 269 -8.54 16.81 34.69
C ASP A 269 -7.65 15.56 34.82
N ALA A 270 -8.21 14.36 34.62
CA ALA A 270 -7.45 13.12 34.73
C ALA A 270 -6.36 13.00 33.67
N VAL A 271 -5.24 12.38 34.06
CA VAL A 271 -4.23 11.87 33.11
C VAL A 271 -4.58 10.41 32.81
N ILE A 272 -4.88 10.12 31.56
CA ILE A 272 -5.25 8.79 31.08
C ILE A 272 -4.01 8.14 30.46
N ILE A 273 -3.57 7.02 31.02
CA ILE A 273 -2.44 6.25 30.53
C ILE A 273 -2.97 4.94 29.94
N PHE A 274 -2.76 4.75 28.63
CA PHE A 274 -2.97 3.45 27.98
C PHE A 274 -1.67 2.65 28.08
N ASN A 275 -1.66 1.61 28.91
CA ASN A 275 -0.58 0.64 29.02
C ASN A 275 -0.82 -0.50 28.02
N GLU A 276 -0.28 -0.36 26.81
CA GLU A 276 -0.43 -1.33 25.72
C GLU A 276 0.93 -1.63 25.10
N GLN A 277 1.32 -2.89 24.93
CA GLN A 277 2.58 -3.20 24.24
C GLN A 277 2.43 -3.33 22.72
N ASN A 278 1.18 -3.28 22.24
CA ASN A 278 0.90 -3.38 20.82
C ASN A 278 1.24 -2.05 20.12
N PRO A 279 1.89 -2.09 18.94
CA PRO A 279 2.18 -0.86 18.19
C PRO A 279 0.94 -0.16 17.65
N ILE A 280 -0.13 -0.91 17.45
CA ILE A 280 -1.47 -0.38 17.17
C ILE A 280 -2.44 -1.06 18.13
N GLY A 281 -3.11 -0.28 18.96
CA GLY A 281 -3.98 -0.83 20.00
C GLY A 281 -5.10 0.10 20.45
N PRO A 282 -5.83 -0.25 21.53
CA PRO A 282 -6.89 0.58 22.10
C PRO A 282 -6.49 2.05 22.32
N GLY A 283 -5.22 2.31 22.65
CA GLY A 283 -4.71 3.68 22.83
C GLY A 283 -4.77 4.52 21.55
N ASP A 284 -4.60 3.92 20.36
CA ASP A 284 -4.78 4.64 19.10
C ASP A 284 -6.24 4.92 18.80
N THR A 285 -7.08 3.89 18.95
CA THR A 285 -8.49 3.92 18.57
C THR A 285 -9.31 4.79 19.53
N LEU A 286 -9.06 4.67 20.84
CA LEU A 286 -9.82 5.35 21.90
C LEU A 286 -9.10 6.59 22.42
N GLY A 287 -7.78 6.52 22.58
CA GLY A 287 -6.98 7.61 23.15
C GLY A 287 -6.93 8.84 22.25
N THR A 288 -6.88 8.67 20.92
CA THR A 288 -6.86 9.80 19.98
C THR A 288 -8.15 10.63 20.05
N PRO A 289 -9.36 10.05 19.96
CA PRO A 289 -10.60 10.78 20.23
C PRO A 289 -10.65 11.42 21.63
N LEU A 290 -10.26 10.70 22.69
CA LEU A 290 -10.23 11.26 24.05
C LEU A 290 -9.39 12.53 24.14
N ARG A 291 -8.22 12.53 23.49
CA ARG A 291 -7.33 13.68 23.44
C ARG A 291 -7.93 14.86 22.67
N PHE A 292 -8.39 14.63 21.45
CA PHE A 292 -8.70 15.72 20.52
C PHE A 292 -10.16 16.15 20.51
N LEU A 293 -11.10 15.23 20.77
CA LEU A 293 -12.53 15.53 20.81
C LEU A 293 -13.00 15.84 22.23
N TYR A 294 -12.51 15.09 23.22
CA TYR A 294 -12.93 15.22 24.63
C TYR A 294 -11.93 15.96 25.51
N GLN A 295 -10.85 16.47 24.94
CA GLN A 295 -9.84 17.31 25.60
C GLN A 295 -9.24 16.68 26.87
N ARG A 296 -9.00 15.36 26.86
CA ARG A 296 -8.33 14.64 27.95
C ARG A 296 -6.81 14.64 27.77
N ASP A 297 -6.08 14.57 28.88
CA ASP A 297 -4.65 14.28 28.84
C ASP A 297 -4.45 12.78 28.66
N VAL A 298 -3.92 12.38 27.49
CA VAL A 298 -3.75 10.98 27.12
C VAL A 298 -2.29 10.69 26.83
N ILE A 299 -1.77 9.65 27.47
CA ILE A 299 -0.42 9.11 27.30
C ILE A 299 -0.54 7.66 26.85
N LYS A 300 0.22 7.28 25.82
CA LYS A 300 0.29 5.90 25.31
C LYS A 300 1.65 5.32 25.69
N LEU A 301 1.65 4.34 26.58
CA LEU A 301 2.85 3.69 27.09
C LEU A 301 3.05 2.37 26.33
N ARG A 302 4.02 2.35 25.41
CA ARG A 302 4.18 1.29 24.40
C ARG A 302 5.35 0.34 24.55
N ASP A 303 6.43 0.86 25.10
CA ASP A 303 7.68 0.13 25.17
C ASP A 303 8.27 0.33 26.55
N TRP A 304 8.09 -0.68 27.41
CA TRP A 304 8.66 -0.66 28.75
C TRP A 304 10.19 -0.66 28.74
N ALA A 305 10.86 -1.10 27.66
CA ALA A 305 12.32 -1.17 27.62
C ALA A 305 12.99 0.21 27.64
N VAL A 306 12.27 1.25 27.23
CA VAL A 306 12.77 2.64 27.19
C VAL A 306 12.19 3.53 28.29
N VAL A 307 11.31 2.97 29.14
CA VAL A 307 10.63 3.73 30.21
C VAL A 307 11.47 3.68 31.48
N ASP A 308 11.87 4.86 31.97
CA ASP A 308 12.40 4.98 33.32
C ASP A 308 11.25 4.88 34.32
N GLU A 309 11.14 3.74 34.99
CA GLU A 309 10.08 3.48 35.96
C GLU A 309 10.09 4.47 37.14
N GLY A 310 11.27 4.95 37.54
CA GLY A 310 11.41 5.92 38.62
C GLY A 310 10.83 7.28 38.24
N GLU A 311 11.12 7.74 37.03
CA GLU A 311 10.55 8.97 36.49
C GLU A 311 9.04 8.84 36.23
N LEU A 312 8.58 7.71 35.71
CA LEU A 312 7.14 7.45 35.54
C LEU A 312 6.41 7.49 36.89
N ARG A 313 6.97 6.84 37.92
CA ARG A 313 6.41 6.87 39.27
C ARG A 313 6.36 8.28 39.85
N LYS A 314 7.44 9.06 39.70
CA LYS A 314 7.47 10.47 40.13
C LYS A 314 6.42 11.31 39.40
N ALA A 315 6.25 11.10 38.09
CA ALA A 315 5.23 11.79 37.31
C ALA A 315 3.81 11.45 37.81
N VAL A 316 3.52 10.17 38.05
CA VAL A 316 2.23 9.72 38.60
C VAL A 316 1.96 10.34 39.97
N LEU A 317 2.93 10.29 40.89
CA LEU A 317 2.81 10.93 42.20
C LEU A 317 2.61 12.44 42.09
N GLY A 318 3.38 13.10 41.22
CA GLY A 318 3.25 14.53 40.99
C GLY A 318 1.88 14.93 40.46
N TRP A 319 1.23 14.11 39.60
CA TRP A 319 -0.15 14.37 39.18
C TRP A 319 -1.14 14.21 40.32
N LEU A 320 -1.03 13.14 41.12
CA LEU A 320 -1.88 12.90 42.27
C LEU A 320 -1.75 13.99 43.34
N GLU A 321 -0.53 14.40 43.66
CA GLU A 321 -0.24 15.50 44.61
C GLU A 321 -0.81 16.84 44.17
N ASN A 322 -0.93 17.05 42.85
CA ASN A 322 -1.58 18.24 42.26
C ASN A 322 -3.11 18.09 42.15
N GLY A 323 -3.70 17.07 42.78
CA GLY A 323 -5.14 16.83 42.80
C GLY A 323 -5.71 16.20 41.53
N ARG A 324 -4.86 15.78 40.58
CA ARG A 324 -5.30 15.17 39.33
C ARG A 324 -5.42 13.66 39.51
N SER A 325 -6.54 13.09 39.08
CA SER A 325 -6.67 11.63 39.03
C SER A 325 -5.81 11.03 37.92
N VAL A 326 -5.31 9.81 38.13
CA VAL A 326 -4.62 9.03 37.10
C VAL A 326 -5.48 7.83 36.75
N VAL A 327 -5.87 7.72 35.48
CA VAL A 327 -6.65 6.61 34.95
C VAL A 327 -5.75 5.74 34.10
N TRP A 328 -5.54 4.50 34.54
CA TRP A 328 -4.68 3.54 33.89
C TRP A 328 -5.53 2.49 33.18
N ILE A 329 -5.39 2.39 31.86
CA ILE A 329 -6.14 1.46 31.01
C ILE A 329 -5.16 0.41 30.50
N GLY A 330 -5.36 -0.85 30.89
CA GLY A 330 -4.44 -1.96 30.66
C GLY A 330 -4.04 -2.67 31.95
N ASP A 331 -3.06 -3.57 31.88
CA ASP A 331 -2.61 -4.36 33.03
C ASP A 331 -2.14 -3.46 34.19
N PRO A 332 -2.75 -3.56 35.40
CA PRO A 332 -2.37 -2.77 36.57
C PRO A 332 -1.19 -3.35 37.37
N ALA A 333 -0.57 -4.45 36.94
CA ALA A 333 0.52 -5.10 37.68
C ALA A 333 1.64 -4.14 38.11
N TRP A 334 2.03 -3.23 37.21
CA TRP A 334 3.05 -2.21 37.53
C TRP A 334 2.59 -1.26 38.64
N LEU A 335 1.33 -0.81 38.63
CA LEU A 335 0.80 0.05 39.70
C LEU A 335 0.91 -0.61 41.07
N ASN A 336 0.52 -1.88 41.16
CA ASN A 336 0.57 -2.65 42.40
C ASN A 336 2.02 -2.83 42.88
N ALA A 337 2.96 -3.12 41.96
CA ALA A 337 4.38 -3.27 42.28
C ALA A 337 5.00 -1.96 42.83
N GLN A 338 4.51 -0.81 42.38
CA GLN A 338 4.96 0.51 42.86
C GLN A 338 4.26 0.98 44.15
N GLY A 339 3.40 0.13 44.73
CA GLY A 339 2.70 0.39 45.99
C GLY A 339 1.44 1.24 45.85
N PHE A 340 0.93 1.45 44.63
CA PHE A 340 -0.35 2.13 44.43
C PHE A 340 -1.53 1.20 44.72
N THR A 341 -2.63 1.75 45.24
CA THR A 341 -3.88 1.01 45.52
C THR A 341 -5.02 1.53 44.64
N PRO A 342 -5.05 1.19 43.33
CA PRO A 342 -6.08 1.68 42.43
C PRO A 342 -7.45 1.08 42.73
N THR A 343 -8.50 1.84 42.44
CA THR A 343 -9.85 1.30 42.30
C THR A 343 -9.95 0.62 40.94
N LEU A 344 -10.21 -0.69 40.93
CA LEU A 344 -10.30 -1.49 39.71
C LEU A 344 -11.74 -1.54 39.20
N SER A 345 -11.89 -1.39 37.90
CA SER A 345 -13.11 -1.60 37.13
C SER A 345 -12.77 -2.12 35.73
N THR A 346 -13.77 -2.45 34.93
CA THR A 346 -13.58 -2.83 33.53
C THR A 346 -14.30 -1.83 32.65
N LEU A 347 -13.65 -1.43 31.56
CA LEU A 347 -14.27 -0.70 30.47
C LEU A 347 -14.65 -1.71 29.39
N ASP A 348 -15.95 -1.92 29.25
CA ASP A 348 -16.53 -2.79 28.22
C ASP A 348 -17.01 -1.93 27.06
N LEU A 349 -16.48 -2.17 25.86
CA LEU A 349 -16.93 -1.53 24.63
C LEU A 349 -17.31 -2.60 23.62
N THR A 350 -18.36 -2.33 22.85
CA THR A 350 -18.80 -3.20 21.76
C THR A 350 -18.75 -2.41 20.47
N THR A 351 -17.92 -2.86 19.54
CA THR A 351 -17.84 -2.30 18.20
C THR A 351 -18.11 -3.40 17.18
N ALA A 352 -18.16 -3.01 15.91
CA ALA A 352 -18.15 -3.95 14.81
C ALA A 352 -17.16 -3.45 13.76
N SER A 353 -16.37 -4.35 13.20
CA SER A 353 -15.49 -4.02 12.08
C SER A 353 -15.64 -5.05 10.99
N LEU A 354 -15.24 -4.69 9.77
CA LEU A 354 -15.05 -5.69 8.73
C LEU A 354 -13.95 -6.67 9.17
N GLU A 355 -14.10 -7.93 8.80
CA GLU A 355 -13.10 -8.95 9.11
C GLU A 355 -11.73 -8.57 8.55
N THR A 356 -10.70 -8.75 9.37
CA THR A 356 -9.30 -8.49 8.98
C THR A 356 -8.64 -9.82 8.64
N VAL A 357 -8.85 -10.26 7.40
CA VAL A 357 -8.37 -11.55 6.88
C VAL A 357 -7.34 -11.34 5.77
N TYR A 358 -6.45 -12.30 5.60
CA TYR A 358 -5.38 -12.21 4.61
C TYR A 358 -5.63 -13.05 3.37
N ASP A 359 -6.29 -14.20 3.49
CA ASP A 359 -6.38 -15.29 2.51
C ASP A 359 -7.64 -15.24 1.63
N HIS A 360 -8.65 -14.47 2.01
CA HIS A 360 -9.85 -14.26 1.22
C HIS A 360 -10.32 -12.81 1.27
N LYS A 361 -11.24 -12.46 0.37
CA LYS A 361 -11.87 -11.15 0.38
C LYS A 361 -12.74 -11.00 1.64
N PRO A 362 -12.65 -9.89 2.40
CA PRO A 362 -13.52 -9.63 3.53
C PRO A 362 -14.98 -9.54 3.10
N GLN A 363 -15.83 -10.28 3.79
CA GLN A 363 -17.27 -10.42 3.57
C GLN A 363 -18.06 -10.33 4.88
N GLN A 364 -17.44 -10.62 6.02
CA GLN A 364 -18.10 -10.64 7.32
C GLN A 364 -17.83 -9.36 8.12
N VAL A 365 -18.87 -8.85 8.77
CA VAL A 365 -18.74 -7.83 9.81
C VAL A 365 -18.72 -8.56 11.14
N LEU A 366 -17.60 -8.45 11.85
CA LEU A 366 -17.38 -9.15 13.10
C LEU A 366 -17.65 -8.19 14.27
N PRO A 367 -18.47 -8.58 15.26
CA PRO A 367 -18.53 -7.86 16.52
C PRO A 367 -17.16 -7.96 17.21
N GLN A 368 -16.75 -6.85 17.82
CA GLN A 368 -15.53 -6.75 18.61
C GLN A 368 -15.93 -6.30 20.00
N GLU A 369 -15.65 -7.15 20.98
CA GLU A 369 -15.85 -6.84 22.40
C GLU A 369 -14.48 -6.51 22.99
N TRP A 370 -14.40 -5.33 23.62
CA TRP A 370 -13.18 -4.83 24.24
C TRP A 370 -13.41 -4.85 25.74
N HIS A 371 -12.70 -5.72 26.44
CA HIS A 371 -12.71 -5.78 27.90
C HIS A 371 -11.40 -5.19 28.41
N LEU A 372 -11.39 -3.88 28.65
CA LEU A 372 -10.18 -3.16 29.02
C LEU A 372 -10.13 -2.97 30.53
N PRO A 373 -9.12 -3.52 31.24
CA PRO A 373 -8.94 -3.25 32.66
C PRO A 373 -8.73 -1.76 32.87
N LEU A 374 -9.43 -1.18 33.83
CA LEU A 374 -9.36 0.23 34.17
C LEU A 374 -9.06 0.37 35.66
N ALA A 375 -7.97 1.07 35.96
CA ALA A 375 -7.48 1.31 37.31
C ALA A 375 -7.45 2.82 37.57
N VAL A 376 -8.19 3.29 38.57
CA VAL A 376 -8.25 4.72 38.93
C VAL A 376 -7.46 4.97 40.21
N LEU A 377 -6.52 5.91 40.14
CA LEU A 377 -5.80 6.49 41.27
C LEU A 377 -6.37 7.89 41.56
N ARG A 378 -6.61 8.17 42.84
CA ARG A 378 -7.14 9.44 43.33
C ARG A 378 -6.25 10.00 44.43
#